data_AF-A0A6G1H4H7-F1
#
_entry.id   AF-A0A6G1H4H7-F1
#
_cell.length_a   1.000
_cell.length_b   1.000
_cell.length_c   1.000
_cell.angle_alpha   90.00
_cell.angle_beta   90.00
_cell.angle_gamma   90.00
#
_symmetry.space_group_name_H-M   'P 1'
#
loop_
_entity.id
_entity.type
_entity.pdbx_description
1 polymer ?
#
loop_
_entity_poly.entity_id
_entity_poly.type
_entity_poly.pdbx_seq_one_letter_code
_entity_poly.pdbx_strand_id
1 'polypeptide(L)'
;MFDSPQDMFNDIVSKLDSAIPEHARRRATSRWELPGAGNLRGYSGWMSAPAAWKLRRKNTGSILGISFEPRLVLVPPPPPTSLASSKTAGEAGHNSSNSGPSRLARRQTTKQALASQPNDEGGHSMWHLQYLSTPPKFVGTRYCAFPGYVHEVSGGYDSDVYVMDTGVMTGNRNEFSDRITRSFEAKGTILGQGDVHGHGTMMAGAIGGYRVGVSKDTTLVPVKFIDGSRFQTPTGFEIPAHAIFQALQWILADVIDRRAYRSTVINYSWGVNYRTWINPRDYDTAEEWQLSDPWFHMLPRLAKNAINVKSGPSRYKHRRILSRPVRSKESGGRAHVDRRWRFDQRGPRVE
;
A
#
# COMPACT_ATOMS: atom_id res chain seq x y z
N MET A 1 -0.20 -1.55 -18.48
CA MET A 1 -1.41 -1.82 -17.67
C MET A 1 -2.59 -1.97 -18.60
N PHE A 2 -3.48 -2.91 -18.33
CA PHE A 2 -4.58 -3.27 -19.23
C PHE A 2 -5.92 -3.30 -18.51
N ASP A 3 -6.97 -2.97 -19.26
CA ASP A 3 -8.36 -3.25 -18.92
C ASP A 3 -8.99 -3.83 -20.19
N SER A 4 -8.89 -5.13 -20.35
CA SER A 4 -9.31 -5.81 -21.57
C SER A 4 -9.77 -7.24 -21.33
N PRO A 5 -10.70 -7.75 -22.17
CA PRO A 5 -10.99 -9.17 -22.27
C PRO A 5 -9.73 -10.03 -22.46
N GLN A 6 -9.84 -11.30 -22.10
CA GLN A 6 -8.73 -12.25 -22.05
C GLN A 6 -8.07 -12.50 -23.41
N ASP A 7 -8.89 -12.69 -24.43
CA ASP A 7 -8.50 -12.93 -25.83
C ASP A 7 -7.75 -11.72 -26.42
N MET A 8 -8.28 -10.52 -26.21
CA MET A 8 -7.65 -9.27 -26.63
C MET A 8 -6.33 -9.04 -25.91
N PHE A 9 -6.27 -9.33 -24.61
CA PHE A 9 -5.02 -9.28 -23.85
C PHE A 9 -3.97 -10.25 -24.42
N ASN A 10 -4.36 -11.49 -24.72
CA ASN A 10 -3.48 -12.49 -25.30
C ASN A 10 -2.90 -12.05 -26.65
N ASP A 11 -3.74 -11.52 -27.54
CA ASP A 11 -3.32 -11.03 -28.85
C ASP A 11 -2.32 -9.87 -28.74
N ILE A 12 -2.61 -8.89 -27.87
CA ILE A 12 -1.72 -7.74 -27.68
C ILE A 12 -0.40 -8.15 -27.04
N VAL A 13 -0.43 -9.03 -26.03
CA VAL A 13 0.79 -9.54 -25.38
C VAL A 13 1.66 -10.30 -26.37
N SER A 14 1.07 -11.14 -27.23
CA SER A 14 1.83 -11.83 -28.29
C SER A 14 2.56 -10.86 -29.23
N LYS A 15 1.95 -9.72 -29.54
CA LYS A 15 2.57 -8.65 -30.35
C LYS A 15 3.68 -7.93 -29.57
N LEU A 16 3.51 -7.73 -28.26
CA LEU A 16 4.52 -7.15 -27.39
C LEU A 16 5.74 -8.07 -27.25
N ASP A 17 5.52 -9.38 -27.05
CA ASP A 17 6.59 -10.38 -26.98
C ASP A 17 7.36 -10.47 -28.31
N SER A 18 6.65 -10.42 -29.44
CA SER A 18 7.28 -10.41 -30.77
C SER A 18 8.11 -9.14 -31.04
N ALA A 19 7.82 -8.04 -30.34
CA ALA A 19 8.54 -6.78 -30.46
C ALA A 19 9.80 -6.70 -29.56
N ILE A 20 10.08 -7.73 -28.75
CA ILE A 20 11.27 -7.78 -27.90
C ILE A 20 12.53 -7.90 -28.77
N PRO A 21 13.49 -6.96 -28.67
CA PRO A 21 14.75 -7.05 -29.40
C PRO A 21 15.51 -8.34 -29.08
N GLU A 22 16.24 -8.90 -30.04
CA GLU A 22 16.95 -10.18 -29.88
C GLU A 22 17.85 -10.21 -28.63
N HIS A 23 18.64 -9.14 -28.43
CA HIS A 23 19.53 -8.99 -27.27
C HIS A 23 18.79 -8.92 -25.92
N ALA A 24 17.49 -8.66 -25.93
CA ALA A 24 16.64 -8.54 -24.74
C ALA A 24 15.73 -9.76 -24.54
N ARG A 25 15.66 -10.74 -25.46
CA ARG A 25 14.80 -11.93 -25.34
C ARG A 25 15.11 -12.81 -24.15
N ARG A 26 16.33 -12.76 -23.62
CA ARG A 26 16.73 -13.48 -22.40
C ARG A 26 16.31 -12.76 -21.11
N ARG A 27 15.82 -11.52 -21.21
CA ARG A 27 15.36 -10.76 -20.03
C ARG A 27 13.97 -11.24 -19.65
N ALA A 28 13.72 -11.30 -18.35
CA ALA A 28 12.42 -11.71 -17.83
C ALA A 28 11.32 -10.75 -18.31
N THR A 29 10.26 -11.33 -18.86
CA THR A 29 8.95 -10.69 -18.96
C THR A 29 8.09 -11.18 -17.81
N SER A 30 7.15 -10.36 -17.35
CA SER A 30 6.15 -10.79 -16.38
C SER A 30 4.78 -10.47 -16.91
N ARG A 31 3.89 -11.45 -16.83
CA ARG A 31 2.47 -11.33 -17.13
C ARG A 31 1.72 -11.72 -15.88
N TRP A 32 0.71 -10.94 -15.53
CA TRP A 32 -0.12 -11.25 -14.36
C TRP A 32 -1.57 -10.92 -14.62
N GLU A 33 -2.39 -11.86 -14.18
CA GLU A 33 -3.82 -11.93 -14.37
C GLU A 33 -4.36 -12.45 -13.06
N LEU A 34 -5.29 -11.71 -12.47
CA LEU A 34 -5.86 -12.08 -11.19
C LEU A 34 -7.33 -12.40 -11.41
N PRO A 35 -7.72 -13.68 -11.26
CA PRO A 35 -9.13 -14.06 -11.19
C PRO A 35 -9.82 -13.20 -10.13
N GLY A 36 -10.94 -12.56 -10.48
CA GLY A 36 -11.66 -11.64 -9.60
C GLY A 36 -11.33 -10.15 -9.75
N ALA A 37 -10.25 -9.77 -10.45
CA ALA A 37 -9.96 -8.37 -10.78
C ALA A 37 -10.69 -7.86 -12.04
N GLY A 38 -11.66 -8.63 -12.56
CA GLY A 38 -12.35 -8.36 -13.81
C GLY A 38 -11.41 -8.42 -15.01
N ASN A 39 -11.43 -7.37 -15.83
CA ASN A 39 -10.60 -7.22 -17.03
C ASN A 39 -9.23 -6.58 -16.77
N LEU A 40 -8.93 -6.22 -15.52
CA LEU A 40 -7.62 -5.68 -15.18
C LEU A 40 -6.56 -6.74 -15.36
N ARG A 41 -5.49 -6.38 -16.09
CA ARG A 41 -4.36 -7.27 -16.38
C ARG A 41 -3.07 -6.46 -16.45
N GLY A 42 -1.95 -7.14 -16.31
CA GLY A 42 -0.65 -6.49 -16.41
C GLY A 42 0.38 -7.31 -17.15
N TYR A 43 1.31 -6.58 -17.73
CA TYR A 43 2.44 -7.09 -18.47
C TYR A 43 3.62 -6.12 -18.26
N SER A 44 4.79 -6.67 -18.01
CA SER A 44 6.08 -5.98 -18.01
C SER A 44 7.05 -6.74 -18.91
N GLY A 45 7.84 -6.01 -19.67
CA GLY A 45 8.79 -6.60 -20.61
C GLY A 45 9.69 -5.56 -21.25
N TRP A 46 10.75 -6.02 -21.90
CA TRP A 46 11.75 -5.17 -22.54
C TRP A 46 11.41 -4.93 -24.01
N MET A 47 11.18 -3.67 -24.39
CA MET A 47 10.91 -3.29 -25.78
C MET A 47 11.32 -1.83 -26.02
N SER A 48 11.32 -1.42 -27.29
CA SER A 48 11.53 -0.01 -27.62
C SER A 48 10.31 0.84 -27.26
N ALA A 49 10.53 2.04 -26.71
CA ALA A 49 9.44 2.98 -26.40
C ALA A 49 8.53 3.27 -27.62
N PRO A 50 9.05 3.47 -28.85
CA PRO A 50 8.21 3.67 -30.02
C PRO A 50 7.30 2.48 -30.33
N ALA A 51 7.78 1.23 -30.16
CA ALA A 51 6.96 0.04 -30.37
C ALA A 51 5.82 -0.05 -29.35
N ALA A 52 6.13 0.21 -28.07
CA ALA A 52 5.14 0.24 -27.00
C ALA A 52 4.06 1.31 -27.26
N TRP A 53 4.46 2.54 -27.59
CA TRP A 53 3.52 3.63 -27.90
C TRP A 53 2.69 3.38 -29.16
N LYS A 54 3.29 2.79 -30.20
CA LYS A 54 2.55 2.38 -31.41
C LYS A 54 1.47 1.36 -31.08
N LEU A 55 1.77 0.38 -30.23
CA LEU A 55 0.79 -0.62 -29.78
C LEU A 55 -0.30 -0.01 -28.91
N ARG A 56 0.03 0.87 -27.96
CA ARG A 56 -0.99 1.58 -27.15
C ARG A 56 -1.93 2.42 -27.99
N ARG A 57 -1.42 3.23 -28.93
CA ARG A 57 -2.25 4.09 -29.79
C ARG A 57 -3.23 3.29 -30.65
N LYS A 58 -2.88 2.06 -31.02
CA LYS A 58 -3.78 1.14 -31.74
C LYS A 58 -4.80 0.43 -30.85
N ASN A 59 -4.60 0.42 -29.53
CA ASN A 59 -5.39 -0.34 -28.57
C ASN A 59 -5.75 0.52 -27.36
N THR A 60 -6.17 1.77 -27.56
CA THR A 60 -6.47 2.73 -26.48
C THR A 60 -7.62 2.29 -25.58
N GLY A 61 -8.51 1.43 -26.08
CA GLY A 61 -9.58 0.81 -25.28
C GLY A 61 -9.12 -0.37 -24.41
N SER A 62 -7.90 -0.88 -24.60
CA SER A 62 -7.40 -2.10 -23.96
C SER A 62 -6.16 -1.83 -23.09
N ILE A 63 -5.25 -0.99 -23.59
CA ILE A 63 -4.05 -0.56 -22.88
C ILE A 63 -4.37 0.75 -22.14
N LEU A 64 -4.54 0.65 -20.82
CA LEU A 64 -4.76 1.80 -19.95
C LEU A 64 -3.59 2.79 -20.00
N GLY A 65 -2.36 2.29 -19.91
CA GLY A 65 -1.15 3.11 -19.89
C GLY A 65 0.12 2.27 -19.85
N ILE A 66 1.24 2.92 -20.17
CA ILE A 66 2.58 2.30 -20.25
C ILE A 66 3.48 3.04 -19.28
N SER A 67 3.85 2.38 -18.19
CA SER A 67 4.83 2.96 -17.27
C SER A 67 6.23 2.50 -17.65
N PHE A 68 7.18 3.44 -17.68
CA PHE A 68 8.59 3.10 -17.73
C PHE A 68 9.09 2.77 -16.34
N GLU A 69 9.80 1.65 -16.21
CA GLU A 69 10.38 1.29 -14.92
C GLU A 69 11.38 2.37 -14.49
N PRO A 70 11.21 2.95 -13.28
CA PRO A 70 11.99 4.09 -12.85
C PRO A 70 13.46 3.70 -12.72
N ARG A 71 14.35 4.63 -13.05
CA ARG A 71 15.80 4.43 -12.91
C ARG A 71 16.37 4.87 -11.55
N LEU A 72 15.55 5.43 -10.64
CA LEU A 72 15.95 5.90 -9.29
C LEU A 72 14.75 6.45 -8.50
N VAL A 73 14.48 5.95 -7.27
CA VAL A 73 13.68 6.68 -6.25
C VAL A 73 14.58 7.02 -5.06
N LEU A 74 14.65 8.31 -4.72
CA LEU A 74 15.41 8.82 -3.59
C LEU A 74 14.52 9.08 -2.37
N VAL A 75 15.12 8.81 -1.22
CA VAL A 75 14.75 9.11 0.18
C VAL A 75 13.99 8.00 0.92
N PRO A 76 14.71 7.11 1.64
CA PRO A 76 14.17 6.51 2.86
C PRO A 76 14.09 7.57 3.98
N PRO A 77 13.12 7.49 4.90
CA PRO A 77 13.22 8.23 6.17
C PRO A 77 14.49 7.77 6.92
N PRO A 78 15.08 8.61 7.79
CA PRO A 78 16.14 8.15 8.67
C PRO A 78 15.65 6.93 9.46
N PRO A 79 16.51 5.92 9.68
CA PRO A 79 16.13 4.82 10.56
C PRO A 79 15.72 5.42 11.92
N PRO A 80 14.69 4.87 12.59
CA PRO A 80 14.49 5.22 13.98
C PRO A 80 15.81 4.93 14.72
N THR A 81 16.30 5.92 15.46
CA THR A 81 17.35 5.72 16.46
C THR A 81 17.00 4.47 17.26
N SER A 82 17.91 3.50 17.23
CA SER A 82 17.82 2.16 17.82
C SER A 82 16.79 2.04 18.95
N LEU A 83 15.70 1.30 18.72
CA LEU A 83 15.27 0.39 19.78
C LEU A 83 16.38 -0.64 19.86
N ALA A 84 17.21 -0.48 20.88
CA ALA A 84 18.33 -1.36 21.16
C ALA A 84 17.86 -2.80 21.01
N SER A 85 18.67 -3.61 20.34
CA SER A 85 18.58 -5.06 20.44
C SER A 85 18.54 -5.43 21.92
N SER A 86 17.35 -5.71 22.48
CA SER A 86 17.30 -6.40 23.75
C SER A 86 17.74 -7.82 23.44
N LYS A 87 18.96 -8.11 23.88
CA LYS A 87 19.47 -9.47 24.00
C LYS A 87 18.41 -10.30 24.71
N THR A 88 18.20 -11.50 24.17
CA THR A 88 17.59 -12.65 24.81
C THR A 88 17.65 -12.59 26.33
N ALA A 89 16.54 -12.24 26.97
CA ALA A 89 16.25 -12.63 28.34
C ALA A 89 15.26 -13.79 28.23
N GLY A 90 15.69 -14.98 28.68
CA GLY A 90 14.80 -16.12 28.76
C GLY A 90 13.68 -15.83 29.74
N GLU A 91 12.44 -15.78 29.27
CA GLU A 91 11.27 -15.74 30.13
C GLU A 91 10.71 -17.15 30.31
N ALA A 92 10.60 -17.52 31.58
CA ALA A 92 10.05 -18.76 32.06
C ALA A 92 8.62 -18.97 31.54
N GLY A 93 8.31 -20.23 31.22
CA GLY A 93 7.02 -20.63 30.66
C GLY A 93 5.84 -20.23 31.54
N HIS A 94 4.93 -19.45 30.97
CA HIS A 94 3.52 -19.48 31.33
C HIS A 94 2.76 -20.26 30.27
N ASN A 95 2.64 -21.57 30.52
CA ASN A 95 1.65 -22.43 29.89
C ASN A 95 0.26 -21.93 30.32
N SER A 96 -0.36 -21.08 29.50
CA SER A 96 -1.82 -20.99 29.47
C SER A 96 -2.29 -21.64 28.17
N SER A 97 -2.80 -22.86 28.30
CA SER A 97 -3.57 -23.54 27.27
C SER A 97 -4.87 -22.77 27.03
N ASN A 98 -4.82 -21.73 26.20
CA ASN A 98 -6.03 -21.08 25.70
C ASN A 98 -6.21 -21.43 24.23
N SER A 99 -6.94 -22.51 23.98
CA SER A 99 -7.70 -22.66 22.75
C SER A 99 -8.66 -21.48 22.67
N GLY A 100 -8.31 -20.47 21.87
CA GLY A 100 -9.08 -19.23 21.76
C GLY A 100 -10.53 -19.50 21.32
N PRO A 101 -11.50 -18.71 21.80
CA PRO A 101 -12.90 -18.88 21.42
C PRO A 101 -13.09 -18.66 19.92
N SER A 102 -14.01 -19.41 19.31
CA SER A 102 -14.33 -19.34 17.88
C SER A 102 -14.83 -17.94 17.47
N ARG A 103 -14.72 -17.59 16.18
CA ARG A 103 -15.17 -16.29 15.62
C ARG A 103 -16.60 -15.92 16.01
N LEU A 104 -17.48 -16.91 16.20
CA LEU A 104 -18.87 -16.70 16.62
C LEU A 104 -19.00 -16.31 18.10
N ALA A 105 -18.13 -16.81 18.99
CA ALA A 105 -18.14 -16.48 20.41
C ALA A 105 -17.64 -15.05 20.69
N ARG A 106 -16.75 -14.49 19.85
CA ARG A 106 -16.33 -13.08 19.95
C ARG A 106 -17.42 -12.08 19.57
N ARG A 107 -18.43 -12.50 18.79
CA ARG A 107 -19.54 -11.64 18.36
C ARG A 107 -20.54 -11.33 19.48
N GLN A 108 -20.61 -12.13 20.55
CA GLN A 108 -21.62 -11.99 21.60
C GLN A 108 -21.17 -11.17 22.83
N THR A 109 -19.87 -10.86 22.97
CA THR A 109 -19.33 -10.13 24.14
C THR A 109 -18.99 -8.66 23.89
N THR A 110 -19.39 -8.08 22.75
CA THR A 110 -19.13 -6.68 22.36
C THR A 110 -19.98 -5.64 23.12
N LYS A 111 -19.84 -5.61 24.45
CA LYS A 111 -19.88 -4.35 25.21
C LYS A 111 -18.43 -3.94 25.45
N GLN A 112 -17.99 -2.87 24.78
CA GLN A 112 -16.78 -2.07 24.98
C GLN A 112 -15.91 -2.43 26.21
N ALA A 113 -15.22 -3.56 26.18
CA ALA A 113 -14.22 -3.88 27.17
C ALA A 113 -12.99 -3.03 26.84
N LEU A 114 -12.71 -2.04 27.69
CA LEU A 114 -11.49 -1.25 27.60
C LEU A 114 -10.38 -1.95 28.37
N ALA A 115 -9.19 -1.98 27.79
CA ALA A 115 -7.97 -2.44 28.45
C ALA A 115 -6.95 -1.30 28.49
N SER A 116 -6.15 -1.28 29.57
CA SER A 116 -5.00 -0.39 29.72
C SER A 116 -3.71 -1.18 29.51
N GLN A 117 -2.89 -0.77 28.55
CA GLN A 117 -1.50 -1.24 28.45
C GLN A 117 -0.62 -0.27 29.23
N PRO A 118 0.16 -0.74 30.23
CA PRO A 118 1.15 0.09 30.89
C PRO A 118 2.26 0.48 29.89
N ASN A 119 3.15 1.39 30.30
CA ASN A 119 4.40 1.66 29.58
C ASN A 119 5.19 0.36 29.35
N ASP A 120 6.16 0.39 28.42
CA ASP A 120 6.96 -0.80 28.16
C ASP A 120 7.72 -1.29 29.41
N GLU A 121 8.28 -2.49 29.34
CA GLU A 121 9.00 -3.14 30.46
C GLU A 121 10.18 -2.28 30.98
N GLY A 122 10.68 -1.32 30.19
CA GLY A 122 11.69 -0.34 30.58
C GLY A 122 11.14 0.97 31.16
N GLY A 123 9.83 1.10 31.31
CA GLY A 123 9.15 2.30 31.79
C GLY A 123 9.07 3.42 30.76
N HIS A 124 9.45 3.19 29.50
CA HIS A 124 9.36 4.19 28.45
C HIS A 124 7.91 4.47 28.10
N SER A 125 7.55 5.76 28.12
CA SER A 125 6.21 6.21 27.78
C SER A 125 5.91 5.94 26.30
N MET A 126 4.84 5.17 26.05
CA MET A 126 4.22 5.06 24.72
C MET A 126 3.36 6.29 24.43
N TRP A 127 3.95 7.47 24.57
CA TRP A 127 3.26 8.76 24.56
C TRP A 127 2.33 8.92 23.35
N HIS A 128 2.78 8.52 22.16
CA HIS A 128 2.02 8.60 20.92
C HIS A 128 0.70 7.81 20.97
N LEU A 129 0.68 6.63 21.61
CA LEU A 129 -0.54 5.85 21.81
C LEU A 129 -1.41 6.44 22.92
N GLN A 130 -0.80 6.97 23.99
CA GLN A 130 -1.54 7.67 25.06
C GLN A 130 -2.37 8.81 24.47
N TYR A 131 -1.82 9.59 23.53
CA TYR A 131 -2.54 10.64 22.80
C TYR A 131 -3.71 10.14 21.93
N LEU A 132 -3.70 8.87 21.51
CA LEU A 132 -4.74 8.25 20.68
C LEU A 132 -5.77 7.44 21.50
N SER A 133 -5.61 7.36 22.83
CA SER A 133 -6.42 6.49 23.69
C SER A 133 -7.92 6.81 23.65
N THR A 134 -8.75 5.76 23.83
CA THR A 134 -10.21 5.88 23.92
C THR A 134 -10.72 5.40 25.30
N PRO A 135 -11.53 6.18 26.03
CA PRO A 135 -11.93 7.55 25.72
C PRO A 135 -10.77 8.54 25.97
N PRO A 136 -10.65 9.60 25.17
CA PRO A 136 -9.74 10.70 25.49
C PRO A 136 -10.22 11.38 26.77
N LYS A 137 -9.44 11.34 27.86
CA LYS A 137 -9.75 12.14 29.05
C LYS A 137 -9.21 13.55 28.86
N PHE A 138 -10.13 14.46 28.59
CA PHE A 138 -9.89 15.89 28.68
C PHE A 138 -10.01 16.32 30.15
N VAL A 139 -8.95 16.88 30.74
CA VAL A 139 -8.97 17.41 32.11
C VAL A 139 -8.51 18.87 32.07
N GLY A 140 -9.44 19.80 32.27
CA GLY A 140 -9.15 21.24 32.21
C GLY A 140 -8.83 21.70 30.79
N THR A 141 -7.66 22.31 30.55
CA THR A 141 -7.21 22.77 29.22
C THR A 141 -6.18 21.84 28.56
N ARG A 142 -5.93 20.66 29.13
CA ARG A 142 -4.91 19.71 28.65
C ARG A 142 -5.49 18.32 28.48
N TYR A 143 -4.98 17.57 27.50
CA TYR A 143 -5.09 16.11 27.50
C TYR A 143 -4.24 15.59 28.66
N CYS A 144 -4.86 14.91 29.62
CA CYS A 144 -4.09 14.28 30.68
C CYS A 144 -3.31 13.11 30.09
N ALA A 145 -1.99 13.10 30.29
CA ALA A 145 -1.17 11.95 29.95
C ALA A 145 -1.57 10.80 30.89
N PHE A 146 -2.26 9.78 30.35
CA PHE A 146 -2.50 8.57 31.09
C PHE A 146 -1.18 7.82 31.31
N PRO A 147 -1.01 7.12 32.44
CA PRO A 147 0.14 6.24 32.66
C PRO A 147 0.04 4.95 31.82
N GLY A 148 -0.38 5.04 30.56
CA GLY A 148 -0.62 3.89 29.69
C GLY A 148 -1.60 4.16 28.55
N TYR A 149 -1.68 3.21 27.62
CA TYR A 149 -2.55 3.25 26.45
C TYR A 149 -3.89 2.56 26.74
N VAL A 150 -4.99 3.33 26.76
CA VAL A 150 -6.35 2.79 26.94
C VAL A 150 -6.99 2.57 25.57
N HIS A 151 -7.43 1.33 25.32
CA HIS A 151 -7.93 0.90 24.03
C HIS A 151 -9.07 -0.10 24.16
N GLU A 152 -9.89 -0.21 23.11
CA GLU A 152 -10.88 -1.27 23.01
C GLU A 152 -10.19 -2.61 22.72
N VAL A 153 -10.48 -3.63 23.53
CA VAL A 153 -9.92 -4.97 23.35
C VAL A 153 -10.28 -5.58 22.00
N SER A 154 -11.47 -5.23 21.47
CA SER A 154 -11.96 -5.67 20.15
C SER A 154 -11.72 -4.64 19.04
N GLY A 155 -10.82 -3.67 19.26
CA GLY A 155 -10.55 -2.60 18.29
C GLY A 155 -10.11 -3.16 16.93
N GLY A 156 -10.91 -2.93 15.90
CA GLY A 156 -10.68 -3.45 14.55
C GLY A 156 -11.18 -4.87 14.30
N TYR A 157 -11.97 -5.45 15.20
CA TYR A 157 -12.61 -6.73 14.93
C TYR A 157 -13.36 -6.72 13.59
N ASP A 158 -13.25 -7.82 12.83
CA ASP A 158 -13.84 -7.98 11.50
C ASP A 158 -13.39 -6.93 10.47
N SER A 159 -12.18 -6.39 10.64
CA SER A 159 -11.51 -5.53 9.67
C SER A 159 -10.22 -6.15 9.13
N ASP A 160 -9.89 -5.78 7.89
CA ASP A 160 -8.64 -6.10 7.23
C ASP A 160 -7.82 -4.84 7.03
N VAL A 161 -6.55 -4.89 7.43
CA VAL A 161 -5.57 -3.86 7.08
C VAL A 161 -4.48 -4.46 6.20
N TYR A 162 -4.48 -4.06 4.94
CA TYR A 162 -3.42 -4.40 3.98
C TYR A 162 -2.21 -3.52 4.25
N VAL A 163 -1.13 -4.14 4.74
CA VAL A 163 0.14 -3.46 5.00
C VAL A 163 0.98 -3.55 3.72
N MET A 164 0.78 -2.56 2.85
CA MET A 164 1.49 -2.45 1.57
C MET A 164 2.88 -1.83 1.81
N ASP A 165 3.91 -2.69 1.90
CA ASP A 165 5.25 -2.31 2.37
C ASP A 165 6.37 -3.29 1.91
N THR A 166 7.48 -3.32 2.65
CA THR A 166 8.65 -4.21 2.54
C THR A 166 8.40 -5.66 2.98
N GLY A 167 7.16 -5.98 3.37
CA GLY A 167 6.75 -7.28 3.92
C GLY A 167 6.38 -7.18 5.40
N VAL A 168 6.08 -8.32 6.04
CA VAL A 168 5.93 -8.41 7.50
C VAL A 168 6.58 -9.69 7.98
N MET A 169 7.34 -9.65 9.09
CA MET A 169 7.90 -10.83 9.73
C MET A 169 6.79 -11.63 10.43
N THR A 170 6.28 -12.67 9.75
CA THR A 170 5.17 -13.50 10.24
C THR A 170 5.56 -14.46 11.36
N GLY A 171 6.85 -14.74 11.54
CA GLY A 171 7.36 -15.63 12.60
C GLY A 171 7.24 -15.07 14.02
N ASN A 172 6.94 -13.77 14.17
CA ASN A 172 6.74 -13.15 15.49
C ASN A 172 5.31 -13.39 16.00
N ARG A 173 5.04 -14.63 16.43
CA ARG A 173 3.72 -15.06 16.91
C ARG A 173 3.25 -14.29 18.15
N ASN A 174 4.17 -13.76 18.96
CA ASN A 174 3.82 -12.98 20.14
C ASN A 174 3.21 -11.62 19.77
N GLU A 175 3.61 -11.02 18.65
CA GLU A 175 3.12 -9.69 18.25
C GLU A 175 1.87 -9.77 17.38
N PHE A 176 1.82 -10.72 16.44
CA PHE A 176 0.73 -10.80 15.45
C PHE A 176 -0.20 -12.00 15.64
N SER A 177 0.19 -12.97 16.47
CA SER A 177 -0.57 -14.20 16.72
C SER A 177 -1.03 -14.84 15.40
N ASP A 178 -2.30 -15.23 15.29
CA ASP A 178 -2.87 -15.84 14.09
C ASP A 178 -3.61 -14.81 13.20
N ARG A 179 -3.35 -13.50 13.39
CA ARG A 179 -4.04 -12.41 12.66
C ARG A 179 -3.40 -12.07 11.32
N ILE A 180 -2.27 -12.69 10.99
CA ILE A 180 -1.74 -12.72 9.63
C ILE A 180 -2.21 -14.01 8.99
N THR A 181 -3.22 -13.91 8.13
CA THR A 181 -3.87 -15.08 7.51
C THR A 181 -3.58 -15.21 6.01
N ARG A 182 -3.17 -14.11 5.39
CA ARG A 182 -3.03 -13.96 3.94
C ARG A 182 -1.87 -13.03 3.66
N SER A 183 -1.17 -13.22 2.55
CA SER A 183 -0.12 -12.31 2.11
C SER A 183 -0.04 -12.26 0.59
N PHE A 184 0.60 -11.21 0.09
CA PHE A 184 0.91 -11.02 -1.30
C PHE A 184 2.36 -10.58 -1.49
N GLU A 185 2.97 -11.04 -2.56
CA GLU A 185 4.30 -10.60 -2.99
C GLU A 185 4.26 -10.31 -4.49
N ALA A 186 4.73 -9.10 -4.85
CA ALA A 186 4.78 -8.70 -6.25
C ALA A 186 5.80 -9.55 -7.04
N LYS A 187 5.41 -9.96 -8.25
CA LYS A 187 6.25 -10.71 -9.19
C LYS A 187 7.04 -9.74 -10.07
N GLY A 188 8.15 -10.22 -10.64
CA GLY A 188 9.01 -9.42 -11.50
C GLY A 188 9.96 -8.49 -10.73
N THR A 189 9.95 -8.59 -9.41
CA THR A 189 10.82 -7.86 -8.49
C THR A 189 11.67 -8.82 -7.67
N ILE A 190 12.93 -8.48 -7.42
CA ILE A 190 13.77 -9.19 -6.46
C ILE A 190 13.37 -8.62 -5.11
N LEU A 191 12.59 -9.33 -4.30
CA LEU A 191 12.06 -8.79 -3.05
C LEU A 191 12.71 -9.42 -1.81
N GLY A 192 13.29 -10.61 -1.94
CA GLY A 192 13.79 -11.42 -0.81
C GLY A 192 12.66 -12.09 -0.03
N GLN A 193 12.97 -13.08 0.82
CA GLN A 193 11.97 -13.78 1.64
C GLN A 193 11.64 -12.98 2.92
N GLY A 194 10.36 -12.87 3.27
CA GLY A 194 9.91 -12.16 4.48
C GLY A 194 10.22 -10.66 4.47
N ASP A 195 10.13 -9.99 5.63
CA ASP A 195 10.54 -8.58 5.75
C ASP A 195 12.01 -8.48 6.17
N VAL A 196 12.88 -8.25 5.20
CA VAL A 196 14.34 -8.12 5.42
C VAL A 196 14.76 -6.70 5.84
N HIS A 197 13.84 -5.73 5.80
CA HIS A 197 14.11 -4.34 6.16
C HIS A 197 13.54 -3.98 7.53
N GLY A 198 12.37 -4.51 7.87
CA GLY A 198 11.68 -4.28 9.15
C GLY A 198 10.67 -3.13 9.12
N HIS A 199 10.63 -2.30 8.07
CA HIS A 199 9.71 -1.16 8.01
C HIS A 199 8.24 -1.60 7.95
N GLY A 200 7.93 -2.62 7.15
CA GLY A 200 6.57 -3.14 7.07
C GLY A 200 6.15 -3.85 8.35
N THR A 201 7.08 -4.56 9.01
CA THR A 201 6.86 -5.15 10.34
C THR A 201 6.58 -4.09 11.40
N MET A 202 7.32 -2.97 11.39
CA MET A 202 7.06 -1.83 12.27
C MET A 202 5.68 -1.23 12.01
N MET A 203 5.27 -1.07 10.76
CA MET A 203 3.93 -0.59 10.41
C MET A 203 2.83 -1.55 10.85
N ALA A 204 3.00 -2.86 10.62
CA ALA A 204 2.08 -3.88 11.08
C ALA A 204 1.94 -3.87 12.61
N GLY A 205 3.05 -3.70 13.34
CA GLY A 205 3.09 -3.55 14.80
C GLY A 205 2.31 -2.33 15.29
N ALA A 206 2.51 -1.16 14.70
CA ALA A 206 1.77 0.04 15.08
C ALA A 206 0.27 -0.04 14.76
N ILE A 207 -0.11 -0.74 13.67
CA ILE A 207 -1.51 -0.90 13.28
C ILE A 207 -2.20 -1.89 14.20
N GLY A 208 -1.68 -3.11 14.30
CA GLY A 208 -2.38 -4.22 14.93
C GLY A 208 -1.51 -5.03 15.87
N GLY A 209 -0.30 -4.62 16.22
CA GLY A 209 0.55 -5.36 17.15
C GLY A 209 -0.09 -5.57 18.53
N TYR A 210 0.19 -6.71 19.16
CA TYR A 210 -0.30 -7.00 20.51
C TYR A 210 0.17 -5.96 21.52
N ARG A 211 1.45 -5.56 21.47
CA ARG A 211 2.05 -4.60 22.42
C ARG A 211 1.60 -3.17 22.10
N VAL A 212 1.87 -2.71 20.87
CA VAL A 212 1.78 -1.28 20.49
C VAL A 212 0.74 -0.98 19.41
N GLY A 213 -0.09 -1.94 19.03
CA GLY A 213 -1.11 -1.76 18.00
C GLY A 213 -2.29 -0.91 18.45
N VAL A 214 -2.79 -0.06 17.56
CA VAL A 214 -4.01 0.73 17.76
C VAL A 214 -5.27 -0.11 17.58
N SER A 215 -5.27 -0.96 16.56
CA SER A 215 -6.39 -1.81 16.14
C SER A 215 -6.07 -3.27 16.40
N LYS A 216 -5.96 -3.63 17.69
CA LYS A 216 -5.37 -4.89 18.14
C LYS A 216 -6.09 -6.16 17.66
N ASP A 217 -7.35 -6.08 17.26
CA ASP A 217 -8.12 -7.23 16.76
C ASP A 217 -8.38 -7.20 15.24
N THR A 218 -7.67 -6.34 14.50
CA THR A 218 -7.69 -6.35 13.04
C THR A 218 -6.91 -7.52 12.45
N THR A 219 -7.32 -7.99 11.27
CA THR A 219 -6.56 -8.91 10.43
C THR A 219 -5.50 -8.12 9.66
N LEU A 220 -4.24 -8.49 9.82
CA LEU A 220 -3.13 -7.85 9.11
C LEU A 220 -2.81 -8.66 7.85
N VAL A 221 -2.76 -7.99 6.71
CA VAL A 221 -2.51 -8.62 5.40
C VAL A 221 -1.24 -8.04 4.80
N PRO A 222 -0.08 -8.72 4.91
CA PRO A 222 1.16 -8.25 4.32
C PRO A 222 1.06 -8.20 2.79
N VAL A 223 1.35 -7.05 2.20
CA VAL A 223 1.41 -6.84 0.74
C VAL A 223 2.79 -6.33 0.40
N LYS A 224 3.68 -7.24 0.04
CA LYS A 224 5.07 -6.93 -0.28
C LYS A 224 5.21 -6.49 -1.72
N PHE A 225 5.70 -5.27 -1.93
CA PHE A 225 5.94 -4.71 -3.26
C PHE A 225 7.27 -3.96 -3.39
N ILE A 226 8.06 -3.92 -2.30
CA ILE A 226 9.35 -3.21 -2.19
C ILE A 226 10.43 -4.21 -1.75
N ASP A 227 11.60 -4.15 -2.40
CA ASP A 227 12.79 -4.89 -2.00
C ASP A 227 13.44 -4.22 -0.79
N GLY A 228 13.23 -4.81 0.38
CA GLY A 228 13.82 -4.33 1.63
C GLY A 228 15.36 -4.35 1.65
N SER A 229 16.00 -5.16 0.81
CA SER A 229 17.46 -5.34 0.85
C SER A 229 18.23 -4.14 0.28
N ARG A 230 17.59 -3.33 -0.56
CA ARG A 230 18.24 -2.21 -1.27
C ARG A 230 18.14 -0.87 -0.56
N PHE A 231 17.56 -0.86 0.64
CA PHE A 231 17.48 0.33 1.48
C PHE A 231 18.83 0.87 1.94
N GLN A 232 19.88 0.04 1.90
CA GLN A 232 21.21 0.39 2.37
C GLN A 232 22.11 0.99 1.27
N THR A 233 21.62 1.14 0.03
CA THR A 233 22.46 1.66 -1.06
C THR A 233 22.36 3.20 -1.17
N PRO A 234 23.49 3.93 -1.30
CA PRO A 234 23.51 5.38 -1.49
C PRO A 234 22.76 5.88 -2.74
N THR A 235 22.47 4.98 -3.67
CA THR A 235 21.82 5.25 -4.96
C THR A 235 20.28 5.26 -4.87
N GLY A 236 19.68 5.15 -3.68
CA GLY A 236 18.23 5.00 -3.55
C GLY A 236 17.75 3.63 -4.05
N PHE A 237 16.44 3.39 -3.97
CA PHE A 237 15.80 2.15 -4.41
C PHE A 237 14.76 2.45 -5.49
N GLU A 238 14.44 1.50 -6.36
CA GLU A 238 13.46 1.67 -7.43
C GLU A 238 12.19 0.92 -7.08
N ILE A 239 11.06 1.62 -6.98
CA ILE A 239 9.76 0.96 -6.87
C ILE A 239 9.19 0.85 -8.28
N PRO A 240 9.15 -0.35 -8.86
CA PRO A 240 8.60 -0.51 -10.19
C PRO A 240 7.10 -0.25 -10.19
N ALA A 241 6.63 0.48 -11.19
CA ALA A 241 5.21 0.84 -11.28
C ALA A 241 4.32 -0.39 -11.42
N HIS A 242 4.83 -1.45 -12.06
CA HIS A 242 4.10 -2.70 -12.15
C HIS A 242 3.86 -3.37 -10.80
N ALA A 243 4.79 -3.29 -9.84
CA ALA A 243 4.62 -3.89 -8.52
C ALA A 243 3.50 -3.21 -7.73
N ILE A 244 3.40 -1.87 -7.81
CA ILE A 244 2.28 -1.12 -7.23
C ILE A 244 0.97 -1.55 -7.91
N PHE A 245 0.93 -1.57 -9.25
CA PHE A 245 -0.27 -1.95 -9.97
C PHE A 245 -0.74 -3.36 -9.60
N GLN A 246 0.18 -4.31 -9.53
CA GLN A 246 -0.10 -5.70 -9.19
C GLN A 246 -0.59 -5.86 -7.75
N ALA A 247 0.05 -5.17 -6.79
CA ALA A 247 -0.37 -5.16 -5.39
C ALA A 247 -1.80 -4.62 -5.24
N LEU A 248 -2.10 -3.46 -5.84
CA LEU A 248 -3.43 -2.86 -5.76
C LEU A 248 -4.49 -3.73 -6.47
N GLN A 249 -4.13 -4.37 -7.57
CA GLN A 249 -5.00 -5.28 -8.30
C GLN A 249 -5.34 -6.51 -7.45
N TRP A 250 -4.35 -7.06 -6.75
CA TRP A 250 -4.56 -8.19 -5.83
C TRP A 250 -5.43 -7.81 -4.65
N ILE A 251 -5.17 -6.67 -4.01
CA ILE A 251 -6.02 -6.17 -2.92
C ILE A 251 -7.47 -6.04 -3.39
N LEU A 252 -7.69 -5.44 -4.56
CA LEU A 252 -9.03 -5.27 -5.11
C LEU A 252 -9.73 -6.61 -5.33
N ALA A 253 -9.04 -7.58 -5.96
CA ALA A 253 -9.60 -8.91 -6.23
C ALA A 253 -9.96 -9.64 -4.92
N ASP A 254 -9.06 -9.60 -3.95
CA ASP A 254 -9.24 -10.26 -2.66
C ASP A 254 -10.40 -9.65 -1.85
N VAL A 255 -10.55 -8.32 -1.84
CA VAL A 255 -11.70 -7.65 -1.19
C VAL A 255 -13.02 -8.02 -1.85
N ILE A 256 -13.05 -8.08 -3.19
CA ILE A 256 -14.25 -8.43 -3.96
C ILE A 256 -14.65 -9.88 -3.67
N ASP A 257 -13.69 -10.81 -3.75
CA ASP A 257 -13.92 -12.24 -3.53
C ASP A 257 -14.49 -12.50 -2.13
N ARG A 258 -13.91 -11.85 -1.11
CA ARG A 258 -14.35 -12.01 0.28
C ARG A 258 -15.53 -11.14 0.68
N ARG A 259 -15.98 -10.24 -0.19
CA ARG A 259 -17.03 -9.26 0.07
C ARG A 259 -16.74 -8.34 1.28
N ALA A 260 -15.46 -8.02 1.51
CA ALA A 260 -14.97 -7.30 2.70
C ALA A 260 -14.96 -5.76 2.56
N TYR A 261 -15.96 -5.20 1.87
CA TYR A 261 -15.91 -3.82 1.34
C TYR A 261 -15.79 -2.71 2.38
N ARG A 262 -16.47 -2.81 3.53
CA ARG A 262 -16.60 -1.69 4.49
C ARG A 262 -15.61 -1.70 5.64
N SER A 263 -14.91 -2.81 5.83
CA SER A 263 -13.95 -3.00 6.92
C SER A 263 -12.53 -3.14 6.40
N THR A 264 -12.22 -2.55 5.25
CA THR A 264 -10.91 -2.66 4.62
C THR A 264 -10.16 -1.33 4.59
N VAL A 265 -8.90 -1.39 5.03
CA VAL A 265 -7.93 -0.28 4.92
C VAL A 265 -6.68 -0.76 4.19
N ILE A 266 -6.17 0.04 3.25
CA ILE A 266 -4.82 -0.10 2.73
C ILE A 266 -3.93 0.90 3.47
N ASN A 267 -2.96 0.40 4.24
CA ASN A 267 -1.89 1.21 4.77
C ASN A 267 -0.71 1.21 3.79
N TYR A 268 -0.32 2.42 3.36
CA TYR A 268 0.77 2.66 2.43
C TYR A 268 1.74 3.70 3.00
N SER A 269 2.76 3.25 3.73
CA SER A 269 3.67 4.14 4.47
C SER A 269 4.87 4.63 3.66
N TRP A 270 4.68 4.83 2.35
CA TRP A 270 5.73 5.24 1.43
C TRP A 270 5.37 6.52 0.67
N GLY A 271 6.39 7.21 0.19
CA GLY A 271 6.26 8.37 -0.67
C GLY A 271 7.18 8.23 -1.87
N VAL A 272 6.74 8.74 -3.01
CA VAL A 272 7.57 8.83 -4.21
C VAL A 272 7.82 10.30 -4.54
N ASN A 273 8.99 10.60 -5.09
CA ASN A 273 9.29 11.94 -5.57
C ASN A 273 8.60 12.15 -6.93
N TYR A 274 7.71 13.15 -7.02
CA TYR A 274 6.93 13.42 -8.24
C TYR A 274 7.79 13.69 -9.50
N ARG A 275 9.05 14.11 -9.35
CA ARG A 275 9.96 14.37 -10.47
C ARG A 275 10.59 13.10 -11.03
N THR A 276 10.64 12.03 -10.23
CA THR A 276 11.34 10.78 -10.58
C THR A 276 10.38 9.59 -10.64
N TRP A 277 9.25 9.66 -9.95
CA TRP A 277 8.12 8.75 -10.13
C TRP A 277 7.48 8.99 -11.48
N ILE A 278 7.55 7.99 -12.36
CA ILE A 278 6.93 8.03 -13.70
C ILE A 278 7.23 9.39 -14.33
N ASN A 279 8.50 9.63 -14.62
CA ASN A 279 8.99 10.97 -14.93
C ASN A 279 8.21 11.55 -16.13
N PRO A 280 7.55 12.72 -15.99
CA PRO A 280 6.71 13.28 -17.04
C PRO A 280 7.47 13.62 -18.33
N ARG A 281 8.81 13.68 -18.28
CA ARG A 281 9.66 13.87 -19.46
C ARG A 281 9.75 12.63 -20.36
N ASP A 282 9.35 11.46 -19.86
CA ASP A 282 9.38 10.21 -20.63
C ASP A 282 8.11 10.04 -21.50
N TYR A 283 7.19 11.02 -21.47
CA TYR A 283 5.87 10.97 -22.10
C TYR A 283 5.66 12.16 -23.05
N ASP A 284 5.05 11.91 -24.21
CA ASP A 284 4.77 12.93 -25.22
C ASP A 284 3.68 13.90 -24.75
N THR A 285 2.70 13.37 -24.00
CA THR A 285 1.56 14.15 -23.50
C THR A 285 1.35 13.97 -22.00
N ALA A 286 0.75 14.98 -21.37
CA ALA A 286 0.41 14.90 -19.95
C ALA A 286 -0.70 13.89 -19.65
N GLU A 287 -1.58 13.64 -20.61
CA GLU A 287 -2.59 12.60 -20.51
C GLU A 287 -1.94 11.21 -20.47
N GLU A 288 -1.00 10.94 -21.37
CA GLU A 288 -0.24 9.68 -21.38
C GLU A 288 0.54 9.46 -20.10
N TRP A 289 1.15 10.53 -19.58
CA TRP A 289 1.82 10.49 -18.30
C TRP A 289 0.86 10.09 -17.16
N GLN A 290 -0.30 10.74 -17.05
CA GLN A 290 -1.29 10.44 -16.00
C GLN A 290 -1.84 9.01 -16.12
N LEU A 291 -2.17 8.59 -17.34
CA LEU A 291 -2.66 7.24 -17.62
C LEU A 291 -1.61 6.17 -17.33
N SER A 292 -0.34 6.53 -17.25
CA SER A 292 0.75 5.61 -16.95
C SER A 292 1.01 5.45 -15.45
N ASP A 293 0.36 6.23 -14.60
CA ASP A 293 0.36 6.06 -13.14
C ASP A 293 -0.66 4.99 -12.69
N PRO A 294 -0.24 3.88 -12.07
CA PRO A 294 -1.15 2.87 -11.50
C PRO A 294 -2.23 3.46 -10.58
N TRP A 295 -1.89 4.47 -9.79
CA TRP A 295 -2.83 5.07 -8.84
C TRP A 295 -3.98 5.79 -9.53
N PHE A 296 -3.75 6.35 -10.73
CA PHE A 296 -4.80 7.00 -11.53
C PHE A 296 -5.93 6.03 -11.82
N HIS A 297 -5.59 4.79 -12.17
CA HIS A 297 -6.56 3.73 -12.49
C HIS A 297 -7.13 3.06 -11.26
N MET A 298 -6.30 2.83 -10.24
CA MET A 298 -6.69 2.00 -9.10
C MET A 298 -7.50 2.76 -8.05
N LEU A 299 -7.21 4.05 -7.80
CA LEU A 299 -7.92 4.80 -6.75
C LEU A 299 -9.44 4.86 -6.94
N PRO A 300 -9.99 5.14 -8.14
CA PRO A 300 -11.44 5.12 -8.35
C PRO A 300 -12.04 3.72 -8.14
N ARG A 301 -11.33 2.66 -8.55
CA ARG A 301 -11.79 1.27 -8.40
C ARG A 301 -11.80 0.83 -6.93
N LEU A 302 -10.78 1.22 -6.17
CA LEU A 302 -10.73 0.98 -4.72
C LEU A 302 -11.85 1.74 -4.00
N ALA A 303 -12.04 3.02 -4.33
CA ALA A 303 -13.10 3.84 -3.73
C ALA A 303 -14.51 3.31 -4.03
N LYS A 304 -14.76 2.84 -5.25
CA LYS A 304 -16.05 2.21 -5.64
C LYS A 304 -16.36 0.97 -4.80
N ASN A 305 -15.34 0.28 -4.30
CA ASN A 305 -15.45 -0.90 -3.46
C ASN A 305 -15.31 -0.58 -1.96
N ALA A 306 -15.47 0.69 -1.57
CA ALA A 306 -15.38 1.20 -0.20
C ALA A 306 -14.05 0.92 0.53
N ILE A 307 -12.97 0.66 -0.24
CA ILE A 307 -11.63 0.42 0.29
C ILE A 307 -10.99 1.77 0.67
N ASN A 308 -10.59 1.91 1.94
CA ASN A 308 -9.96 3.13 2.44
C ASN A 308 -8.44 3.09 2.27
N VAL A 309 -7.87 4.03 1.50
CA VAL A 309 -6.40 4.14 1.37
C VAL A 309 -5.86 5.19 2.35
N LYS A 310 -4.92 4.79 3.19
CA LYS A 310 -4.20 5.65 4.14
C LYS A 310 -2.72 5.64 3.79
N SER A 311 -2.14 6.83 3.66
CA SER A 311 -0.72 6.99 3.35
C SER A 311 0.02 7.69 4.47
N GLY A 312 1.30 7.34 4.66
CA GLY A 312 2.20 8.07 5.55
C GLY A 312 2.37 9.56 5.16
N PRO A 313 2.95 10.38 6.06
CA PRO A 313 3.25 11.77 5.78
C PRO A 313 4.37 11.88 4.73
N SER A 314 3.98 12.00 3.46
CA SER A 314 4.89 12.37 2.38
C SER A 314 4.76 13.87 2.07
N ARG A 315 5.89 14.54 1.76
CA ARG A 315 5.87 15.89 1.15
C ARG A 315 5.07 15.92 -0.17
N TYR A 316 4.82 14.75 -0.77
CA TYR A 316 4.06 14.58 -2.02
C TYR A 316 3.08 13.40 -1.91
N LYS A 317 1.79 13.70 -1.88
CA LYS A 317 0.71 12.70 -1.96
C LYS A 317 0.33 12.51 -3.43
N HIS A 318 0.14 11.26 -3.90
CA HIS A 318 -0.42 10.97 -5.23
C HIS A 318 -1.75 11.71 -5.48
N ARG A 319 -2.53 11.97 -4.42
CA ARG A 319 -3.75 12.78 -4.46
C ARG A 319 -3.54 14.23 -4.93
N ARG A 320 -2.35 14.81 -4.71
CA ARG A 320 -1.96 16.16 -5.17
C ARG A 320 -1.46 16.16 -6.62
N ILE A 321 -1.09 15.00 -7.16
CA ILE A 321 -0.75 14.80 -8.58
C ILE A 321 -2.04 14.84 -9.41
N LEU A 322 -3.10 14.19 -8.93
CA LEU A 322 -4.42 14.17 -9.58
C LEU A 322 -5.17 15.52 -9.57
N SER A 323 -4.79 16.45 -8.68
CA SER A 323 -5.53 17.70 -8.46
C SER A 323 -4.87 18.94 -9.06
N ARG A 324 -3.76 18.81 -9.82
CA ARG A 324 -3.08 19.95 -10.44
C ARG A 324 -3.42 20.01 -11.93
N PRO A 325 -4.02 21.11 -12.43
CA PRO A 325 -4.18 21.28 -13.86
C PRO A 325 -2.82 21.31 -14.52
N VAL A 326 -2.69 20.53 -15.60
CA VAL A 326 -1.51 20.49 -16.46
C VAL A 326 -1.35 21.85 -17.10
N ARG A 327 -0.19 22.50 -16.92
CA ARG A 327 0.19 23.64 -17.77
C ARG A 327 0.73 23.07 -19.07
N SER A 328 -0.03 23.16 -20.16
CA SER A 328 0.53 23.02 -21.50
C SER A 328 1.52 24.17 -21.70
N LYS A 329 2.72 23.85 -22.18
CA LYS A 329 3.59 24.85 -22.81
C LYS A 329 3.10 25.01 -24.24
N GLU A 330 2.04 25.80 -24.43
CA GLU A 330 1.83 26.39 -25.74
C GLU A 330 2.78 27.59 -25.86
N SER A 331 3.63 27.54 -26.88
CA SER A 331 4.49 28.63 -27.29
C SER A 331 3.64 29.85 -27.63
N GLY A 332 3.76 30.91 -26.83
CA GLY A 332 3.32 32.26 -27.20
C GLY A 332 1.82 32.50 -27.20
N GLY A 333 1.20 32.57 -26.02
CA GLY A 333 -0.17 33.06 -25.86
C GLY A 333 -0.59 33.10 -24.40
N ARG A 334 -1.30 34.15 -23.96
CA ARG A 334 -1.74 34.30 -22.56
C ARG A 334 -2.48 33.04 -22.09
N ALA A 335 -2.09 32.55 -20.92
CA ALA A 335 -2.67 31.36 -20.29
C ALA A 335 -4.19 31.50 -20.11
N HIS A 336 -4.96 30.75 -20.89
CA HIS A 336 -6.35 30.46 -20.58
C HIS A 336 -6.40 29.28 -19.60
N VAL A 337 -6.89 29.56 -18.39
CA VAL A 337 -7.16 28.53 -17.38
C VAL A 337 -8.50 27.89 -17.75
N ASP A 338 -8.48 26.67 -18.31
CA ASP A 338 -9.70 25.89 -18.45
C ASP A 338 -10.13 25.37 -17.06
N ARG A 339 -11.26 25.90 -16.55
CA ARG A 339 -11.79 25.66 -15.20
C ARG A 339 -12.74 24.45 -15.13
N ARG A 340 -12.77 23.55 -16.13
CA ARG A 340 -13.76 22.47 -16.20
C ARG A 340 -13.54 21.25 -15.30
N TRP A 341 -12.36 21.07 -14.70
CA TRP A 341 -12.10 19.90 -13.83
C TRP A 341 -11.90 20.32 -12.36
N ARG A 342 -13.00 20.59 -11.65
CA ARG A 342 -13.03 20.58 -10.19
C ARG A 342 -13.62 19.24 -9.74
N PHE A 343 -12.81 18.39 -9.12
CA PHE A 343 -13.33 17.35 -8.24
C PHE A 343 -14.06 18.04 -7.09
N ASP A 344 -15.37 17.85 -6.99
CA ASP A 344 -16.17 18.33 -5.86
C ASP A 344 -15.65 17.68 -4.57
N GLN A 345 -15.24 18.51 -3.62
CA GLN A 345 -14.67 18.11 -2.34
C GLN A 345 -15.74 17.98 -1.24
N ARG A 346 -17.03 18.02 -1.59
CA ARG A 346 -18.10 17.89 -0.60
C ARG A 346 -18.69 16.48 -0.65
N GLY A 347 -18.30 15.66 0.33
CA GLY A 347 -19.11 14.51 0.71
C GLY A 347 -20.51 14.95 1.17
N PRO A 348 -21.49 14.03 1.19
CA PRO A 348 -22.84 14.35 1.64
C PRO A 348 -22.79 14.84 3.08
N ARG A 349 -23.37 16.03 3.33
CA ARG A 349 -23.73 16.45 4.68
C ARG A 349 -24.91 15.59 5.11
N VAL A 350 -24.76 14.91 6.22
CA VAL A 350 -25.88 14.33 6.97
C VAL A 350 -26.58 15.51 7.63
N GLU A 351 -27.85 15.72 7.31
CA GLU A 351 -28.76 16.55 8.12
C GLU A 351 -29.19 15.79 9.38
#